data_AF-A0A8X8A6K8-F1
#
_entry.id   AF-A0A8X8A6K8-F1
#
_cell.length_a   1.000
_cell.length_b   1.000
_cell.length_c   1.000
_cell.angle_alpha   90.00
_cell.angle_beta   90.00
_cell.angle_gamma   90.00
#
_symmetry.space_group_name_H-M   'P 1'
#
loop_
_entity.id
_entity.type
_entity.pdbx_description
1 polymer ?
#
loop_
_entity_poly.entity_id
_entity_poly.type
_entity_poly.pdbx_seq_one_letter_code
_entity_poly.pdbx_strand_id
1 'polypeptide(L)'
;MPEDSRKHLGWGKSHRIITAEEVFGFDRLASPNANEALELVGRHGPGFKPPSYHDIREKYLKQEMDQTMTLLEEYNPKGTVFLSSVDTSNMSKTADKVFEILDAIVERIGEENIVQVVTDNAANYKAAGQLLMKKRKSLFWTPCAAHCIDLILEDFEKKLEVHQVTIAKGRKITSYIYSRTILISMLRHFTNRRDLIRPAATRFATAYLTLGCLNDHKMQLMTMFTSKQWSSCRFARIEEGKRIQNYVLDNRFWHDVTICIKVAYPLIKVL
;
A
#
# COMPACT_ATOMS: atom_id res chain seq x y z
N MET A 1 -6.16 -34.35 -23.27
CA MET A 1 -7.10 -34.12 -22.15
C MET A 1 -6.90 -35.22 -21.11
N PRO A 2 -7.04 -34.91 -19.82
CA PRO A 2 -5.87 -34.84 -18.91
C PRO A 2 -6.09 -35.49 -17.53
N GLU A 3 -5.02 -35.55 -16.73
CA GLU A 3 -4.92 -35.39 -15.25
C GLU A 3 -3.45 -35.71 -14.87
N ASP A 4 -2.80 -35.19 -13.83
CA ASP A 4 -3.00 -34.13 -12.85
C ASP A 4 -1.58 -33.86 -12.29
N SER A 5 -1.19 -32.60 -12.14
CA SER A 5 0.13 -32.19 -11.64
C SER A 5 -0.01 -31.41 -10.35
N ARG A 6 0.13 -32.12 -9.22
CA ARG A 6 0.34 -31.54 -7.90
C ARG A 6 1.81 -31.14 -7.73
N LYS A 7 2.05 -29.87 -7.38
CA LYS A 7 3.29 -29.46 -6.72
C LYS A 7 2.96 -28.76 -5.39
N HIS A 8 3.51 -29.35 -4.33
CA HIS A 8 3.60 -28.83 -2.98
C HIS A 8 4.43 -27.55 -2.92
N LEU A 9 3.98 -26.56 -2.14
CA LEU A 9 4.87 -25.65 -1.42
C LEU A 9 4.22 -25.34 -0.07
N GLY A 10 4.85 -25.82 1.00
CA GLY A 10 4.46 -25.54 2.37
C GLY A 10 5.39 -24.50 2.99
N TRP A 11 4.84 -23.64 3.84
CA TRP A 11 5.59 -22.86 4.82
C TRP A 11 4.76 -22.70 6.10
N GLY A 12 5.20 -23.36 7.18
CA GLY A 12 5.00 -22.88 8.56
C GLY A 12 6.20 -21.99 8.94
N LYS A 13 6.27 -21.22 10.02
CA LYS A 13 5.56 -21.12 11.30
C LYS A 13 5.84 -19.70 11.88
N SER A 14 4.83 -19.08 12.54
CA SER A 14 4.84 -18.38 13.87
C SER A 14 6.01 -17.45 14.32
N HIS A 15 5.89 -16.37 15.13
CA HIS A 15 4.88 -15.78 16.04
C HIS A 15 5.29 -14.33 16.45
N ARG A 16 4.28 -13.47 16.74
CA ARG A 16 4.10 -12.42 17.79
C ARG A 16 5.13 -11.29 18.08
N ILE A 17 4.57 -10.06 18.05
CA ILE A 17 4.72 -8.86 18.93
C ILE A 17 6.13 -8.58 19.49
N ILE A 18 6.73 -7.47 19.03
CA ILE A 18 7.83 -6.79 19.71
C ILE A 18 7.50 -5.29 19.79
N THR A 19 7.77 -4.73 20.97
CA THR A 19 7.70 -3.32 21.36
C THR A 19 8.57 -2.43 20.48
N ALA A 20 8.24 -1.14 20.46
CA ALA A 20 8.96 -0.11 19.71
C ALA A 20 10.38 0.08 20.23
N GLU A 21 11.36 -0.46 19.51
CA GLU A 21 12.73 0.02 19.34
C GLU A 21 13.36 -0.94 18.30
N GLU A 22 13.63 -0.42 17.10
CA GLU A 22 14.32 -1.12 16.00
C GLU A 22 13.59 -2.31 15.32
N VAL A 23 12.52 -2.05 14.57
CA VAL A 23 11.90 -3.09 13.72
C VAL A 23 12.43 -3.00 12.28
N PHE A 24 13.39 -3.86 11.94
CA PHE A 24 13.61 -4.27 10.55
C PHE A 24 12.52 -5.28 10.15
N GLY A 25 11.83 -5.05 9.03
CA GLY A 25 10.87 -6.04 8.51
C GLY A 25 11.57 -7.36 8.20
N PHE A 26 11.02 -8.51 8.62
CA PHE A 26 11.64 -9.82 8.42
C PHE A 26 11.99 -10.14 6.95
N ASP A 27 11.26 -9.57 6.00
CA ASP A 27 11.54 -9.70 4.56
C ASP A 27 12.87 -9.09 4.15
N ARG A 28 13.40 -8.09 4.90
CA ARG A 28 14.72 -7.50 4.60
C ARG A 28 15.84 -8.51 4.78
N LEU A 29 15.77 -9.40 5.77
CA LEU A 29 16.79 -10.44 5.98
C LEU A 29 16.78 -11.51 4.89
N ALA A 30 15.66 -11.67 4.19
CA ALA A 30 15.55 -12.55 3.03
C ALA A 30 15.98 -11.86 1.72
N SER A 31 16.29 -10.55 1.74
CA SER A 31 16.77 -9.87 0.55
C SER A 31 18.18 -10.34 0.18
N PRO A 32 18.50 -10.55 -1.10
CA PRO A 32 19.85 -10.90 -1.55
C PRO A 32 20.91 -9.94 -0.99
N ASN A 33 20.60 -8.65 -0.94
CA ASN A 33 21.49 -7.60 -0.45
C ASN A 33 21.79 -7.74 1.05
N ALA A 34 20.84 -8.22 1.87
CA ALA A 34 21.10 -8.44 3.29
C ALA A 34 22.01 -9.64 3.53
N ASN A 35 21.86 -10.71 2.73
CA ASN A 35 22.74 -11.86 2.81
C ASN A 35 24.17 -11.50 2.37
N GLU A 36 24.30 -10.73 1.28
CA GLU A 36 25.59 -10.25 0.80
C GLU A 36 26.27 -9.32 1.82
N ALA A 37 25.52 -8.39 2.42
CA ALA A 37 26.03 -7.53 3.47
C ALA A 37 26.53 -8.34 4.69
N LEU A 38 25.78 -9.35 5.12
CA LEU A 38 26.18 -10.23 6.23
C LEU A 38 27.44 -11.05 5.87
N GLU A 39 27.55 -11.51 4.62
CA GLU A 39 28.72 -12.22 4.14
C GLU A 39 29.96 -11.31 4.11
N LEU A 40 29.82 -10.06 3.64
CA LEU A 40 30.90 -9.07 3.62
C LEU A 40 31.36 -8.71 5.05
N VAL A 41 30.42 -8.55 5.99
CA VAL A 41 30.74 -8.35 7.41
C VAL A 41 31.47 -9.58 7.97
N GLY A 42 31.00 -10.78 7.64
CA GLY A 42 31.64 -12.05 8.03
C GLY A 42 33.08 -12.18 7.51
N ARG A 43 33.34 -11.76 6.26
CA ARG A 43 34.67 -11.75 5.65
C ARG A 43 35.61 -10.72 6.28
N HIS A 44 35.09 -9.59 6.77
CA HIS A 44 35.91 -8.57 7.43
C HIS A 44 36.41 -9.02 8.81
N GLY A 45 35.63 -9.87 9.49
CA GLY A 45 36.02 -10.49 10.76
C GLY A 45 35.88 -9.57 11.99
N PRO A 46 36.35 -10.05 13.17
CA PRO A 46 36.24 -9.32 14.43
C PRO A 46 36.97 -7.97 14.36
N GLY A 47 36.26 -6.88 14.66
CA GLY A 47 36.79 -5.51 14.60
C GLY A 47 36.17 -4.63 13.52
N PHE A 48 35.25 -5.17 12.70
CA PHE A 48 34.41 -4.36 11.81
C PHE A 48 33.71 -3.25 12.61
N LYS A 49 33.98 -2.00 12.22
CA LYS A 49 33.26 -0.84 12.75
C LYS A 49 32.12 -0.52 11.79
N PRO A 50 30.86 -0.69 12.19
CA PRO A 50 29.74 -0.36 11.32
C PRO A 50 29.77 1.15 11.02
N PRO A 51 29.30 1.55 9.82
CA PRO A 51 29.17 2.95 9.50
C PRO A 51 28.19 3.63 10.46
N SER A 52 28.47 4.88 10.82
CA SER A 52 27.55 5.64 11.67
C SER A 52 26.27 5.98 10.89
N TYR A 53 25.21 6.36 11.60
CA TYR A 53 23.98 6.83 10.96
C TYR A 53 24.24 8.01 10.02
N HIS A 54 25.15 8.91 10.40
CA HIS A 54 25.57 10.04 9.58
C HIS A 54 26.27 9.58 8.31
N ASP A 55 27.19 8.60 8.41
CA ASP A 55 27.88 8.05 7.23
C ASP A 55 26.89 7.42 6.25
N ILE A 56 25.91 6.67 6.75
CA ILE A 56 24.87 6.05 5.92
C ILE A 56 24.02 7.13 5.23
N ARG A 57 23.50 8.08 5.99
CA ARG A 57 22.56 9.10 5.50
C ARG A 57 23.20 10.08 4.52
N GLU A 58 24.45 10.45 4.74
CA GLU A 58 25.10 11.47 3.92
C GLU A 58 26.07 10.86 2.92
N LYS A 59 27.11 10.17 3.40
CA LYS A 59 28.22 9.72 2.55
C LYS A 59 27.79 8.58 1.63
N TYR A 60 27.28 7.50 2.18
CA TYR A 60 26.92 6.32 1.39
C TYR A 60 25.68 6.58 0.53
N LEU A 61 24.68 7.30 1.04
CA LEU A 61 23.54 7.72 0.21
C LEU A 61 23.97 8.57 -0.98
N LYS A 62 24.91 9.50 -0.78
CA LYS A 62 25.46 10.31 -1.88
C LYS A 62 26.23 9.45 -2.88
N GLN A 63 27.06 8.52 -2.41
CA GLN A 63 27.79 7.59 -3.28
C GLN A 63 26.84 6.70 -4.11
N GLU A 64 25.81 6.14 -3.50
CA GLU A 64 24.79 5.35 -4.20
C GLU A 64 24.01 6.19 -5.22
N MET A 65 23.70 7.44 -4.88
CA MET A 65 23.06 8.37 -5.82
C MET A 65 23.97 8.67 -7.01
N ASP A 66 25.25 8.96 -6.76
CA ASP A 66 26.24 9.23 -7.80
C ASP A 66 26.43 8.00 -8.70
N GLN A 67 26.53 6.79 -8.12
CA GLN A 67 26.60 5.54 -8.87
C GLN A 67 25.33 5.28 -9.69
N THR A 68 24.15 5.53 -9.13
CA THR A 68 22.88 5.41 -9.86
C THR A 68 22.83 6.40 -11.03
N MET A 69 23.37 7.61 -10.86
CA MET A 69 23.47 8.61 -11.93
C MET A 69 24.45 8.17 -13.03
N THR A 70 25.60 7.60 -12.68
CA THR A 70 26.53 7.02 -13.65
C THR A 70 25.91 5.84 -14.40
N LEU A 71 25.18 4.96 -13.70
CA LEU A 71 24.47 3.83 -14.32
C LEU A 71 23.34 4.30 -15.24
N LEU A 72 22.70 5.44 -14.93
CA LEU A 72 21.72 6.09 -15.80
C LEU A 72 22.34 6.60 -17.10
N GLU A 73 23.57 7.11 -17.03
CA GLU A 73 24.34 7.59 -18.19
C GLU A 73 24.87 6.43 -19.04
N GLU A 74 25.23 5.31 -18.41
CA GLU A 74 25.84 4.15 -19.07
C GLU A 74 24.82 3.11 -19.58
N TYR A 75 23.62 3.05 -18.97
CA TYR A 75 22.64 1.99 -19.20
C TYR A 75 21.22 2.53 -19.40
N ASN A 76 20.70 2.44 -20.62
CA ASN A 76 19.25 2.38 -20.81
C ASN A 76 18.85 1.30 -21.81
N PRO A 77 18.39 0.14 -21.30
CA PRO A 77 17.47 -0.65 -22.10
C PRO A 77 16.01 -0.52 -21.67
N LYS A 78 15.56 -0.79 -20.42
CA LYS A 78 14.12 -1.04 -20.15
C LYS A 78 13.63 -0.87 -18.68
N GLY A 79 14.17 0.08 -17.90
CA GLY A 79 13.88 0.17 -16.45
C GLY A 79 13.27 1.51 -15.98
N THR A 80 12.58 1.47 -14.83
CA THR A 80 12.27 2.69 -14.04
C THR A 80 13.43 2.96 -13.10
N VAL A 81 13.89 4.21 -13.02
CA VAL A 81 14.98 4.61 -12.13
C VAL A 81 14.52 5.73 -11.20
N PHE A 82 14.93 5.62 -9.93
CA PHE A 82 14.75 6.69 -8.96
C PHE A 82 15.82 7.77 -9.16
N LEU A 83 15.39 8.98 -9.49
CA LEU A 83 16.31 10.08 -9.79
C LEU A 83 16.73 10.88 -8.55
N SER A 84 15.77 11.21 -7.69
CA SER A 84 15.99 11.97 -6.45
C SER A 84 14.70 12.04 -5.60
N SER A 85 14.85 12.48 -4.36
CA SER A 85 13.73 12.93 -3.52
C SER A 85 14.09 14.26 -2.87
N VAL A 86 13.07 15.07 -2.61
CA VAL A 86 13.23 16.39 -1.98
C VAL A 86 12.41 16.40 -0.69
N ASP A 87 13.05 16.71 0.44
CA ASP A 87 12.35 16.92 1.70
C ASP A 87 11.64 18.29 1.66
N THR A 88 10.31 18.25 1.72
CA THR A 88 9.46 19.44 1.67
C THR A 88 8.79 19.75 3.00
N SER A 89 9.23 19.12 4.10
CA SER A 89 8.61 19.25 5.42
C SER A 89 8.52 20.70 5.92
N ASN A 90 9.49 21.54 5.56
CA ASN A 90 9.56 22.95 5.93
C ASN A 90 9.14 23.91 4.79
N MET A 91 8.61 23.37 3.69
CA MET A 91 8.20 24.15 2.52
C MET A 91 6.69 24.30 2.46
N SER A 92 6.23 25.50 2.11
CA SER A 92 4.82 25.67 1.75
C SER A 92 4.53 24.89 0.47
N LYS A 93 3.48 24.07 0.48
CA LYS A 93 3.08 23.22 -0.65
C LYS A 93 2.34 24.02 -1.74
N THR A 94 2.86 25.18 -2.11
CA THR A 94 2.27 26.06 -3.14
C THR A 94 2.61 25.57 -4.54
N ALA A 95 1.83 26.02 -5.53
CA ALA A 95 2.09 25.71 -6.93
C ALA A 95 3.48 26.17 -7.38
N ASP A 96 3.92 27.36 -6.97
CA ASP A 96 5.21 27.92 -7.34
C ASP A 96 6.37 27.07 -6.82
N LYS A 97 6.29 26.59 -5.58
CA LYS A 97 7.34 25.72 -5.00
C LYS A 97 7.41 24.37 -5.66
N VAL A 98 6.26 23.77 -6.00
CA VAL A 98 6.24 22.54 -6.78
C VAL A 98 6.81 22.78 -8.18
N PHE A 99 6.46 23.90 -8.82
CA PHE A 99 7.01 24.28 -10.13
C PHE A 99 8.53 24.46 -10.09
N GLU A 100 9.08 25.19 -9.11
CA GLU A 100 10.53 25.37 -8.93
C GLU A 100 11.25 24.02 -8.85
N ILE A 101 10.71 23.06 -8.09
CA ILE A 101 11.30 21.72 -7.96
C ILE A 101 11.27 20.97 -9.29
N LEU A 102 10.10 20.94 -9.96
CA LEU A 102 9.96 20.24 -11.23
C LEU A 102 10.87 20.85 -12.30
N ASP A 103 10.92 22.17 -12.37
CA ASP A 103 11.70 22.90 -13.35
C ASP A 103 13.21 22.70 -13.17
N ALA A 104 13.70 22.68 -11.92
CA ALA A 104 15.09 22.34 -11.61
C ALA A 104 15.46 20.91 -12.02
N ILE A 105 14.53 19.95 -11.88
CA ILE A 105 14.73 18.58 -12.35
C ILE A 105 14.86 18.54 -13.87
N VAL A 106 14.00 19.27 -14.60
CA VAL A 106 14.08 19.32 -16.06
C VAL A 106 15.39 19.99 -16.51
N GLU A 107 15.81 21.07 -15.86
CA GLU A 107 17.12 21.70 -16.10
C GLU A 107 18.29 20.74 -15.88
N ARG A 108 18.22 19.89 -14.85
CA ARG A 108 19.27 18.91 -14.53
C ARG A 108 19.37 17.79 -15.56
N ILE A 109 18.25 17.33 -16.12
CA ILE A 109 18.21 16.21 -17.08
C ILE A 109 18.43 16.70 -18.52
N GLY A 110 18.08 17.95 -18.82
CA GLY A 110 17.94 18.46 -20.19
C GLY A 110 16.51 18.28 -20.69
N GLU A 111 15.94 19.34 -21.26
CA GLU A 111 14.54 19.36 -21.71
C GLU A 111 14.30 18.38 -22.86
N GLU A 112 15.29 18.25 -23.75
CA GLU A 112 15.31 17.35 -24.89
C GLU A 112 15.22 15.86 -24.51
N ASN A 113 15.58 15.53 -23.26
CA ASN A 113 15.57 14.17 -22.73
C ASN A 113 14.26 13.83 -22.00
N ILE A 114 13.31 14.77 -21.94
CA ILE A 114 12.05 14.60 -21.22
C ILE A 114 10.90 14.72 -22.20
N VAL A 115 10.00 13.73 -22.19
CA VAL A 115 8.78 13.75 -23.01
C VAL A 115 7.58 14.24 -22.21
N GLN A 116 7.48 13.84 -20.94
CA GLN A 116 6.30 14.03 -20.13
C GLN A 116 6.62 14.12 -18.64
N VAL A 117 5.90 15.00 -17.95
CA VAL A 117 5.91 15.07 -16.49
C VAL A 117 4.53 14.63 -15.97
N VAL A 118 4.53 13.63 -15.09
CA VAL A 118 3.31 13.08 -14.47
C VAL A 118 3.34 13.34 -12.97
N THR A 119 2.34 14.05 -12.45
CA THR A 119 2.21 14.36 -11.01
C THR A 119 0.84 13.93 -10.49
N ASP A 120 0.60 14.05 -9.18
CA ASP A 120 -0.77 13.93 -8.67
C ASP A 120 -1.70 15.02 -9.24
N ASN A 121 -3.00 14.85 -9.01
CA ASN A 121 -4.07 15.74 -9.51
C ASN A 121 -4.50 16.80 -8.49
N ALA A 122 -3.76 16.97 -7.38
CA ALA A 122 -4.11 18.01 -6.42
C ALA A 122 -3.89 19.41 -7.03
N ALA A 123 -4.63 20.40 -6.52
CA ALA A 123 -4.74 21.72 -7.15
C ALA A 123 -3.38 22.42 -7.33
N ASN A 124 -2.48 22.29 -6.35
CA ASN A 124 -1.14 22.85 -6.39
C ASN A 124 -0.26 22.18 -7.47
N TYR A 125 -0.31 20.86 -7.62
CA TYR A 125 0.43 20.14 -8.65
C TYR A 125 -0.11 20.41 -10.06
N LYS A 126 -1.44 20.53 -10.20
CA LYS A 126 -2.06 20.94 -11.46
C LYS A 126 -1.59 22.33 -11.90
N ALA A 127 -1.61 23.30 -10.99
CA ALA A 127 -1.15 24.65 -11.28
C ALA A 127 0.36 24.66 -11.61
N ALA A 128 1.18 23.91 -10.87
CA ALA A 128 2.60 23.76 -11.16
C ALA A 128 2.89 23.16 -12.54
N GLY A 129 2.15 22.11 -12.92
CA GLY A 129 2.25 21.49 -14.24
C GLY A 129 1.87 22.45 -15.38
N GLN A 130 0.85 23.30 -15.16
CA GLN A 130 0.48 24.36 -16.12
C GLN A 130 1.57 25.42 -16.27
N LEU A 131 2.20 25.84 -15.16
CA LEU A 131 3.37 26.74 -15.19
C LEU A 131 4.53 26.11 -15.95
N LEU A 132 4.78 24.80 -15.74
CA LEU A 132 5.82 24.06 -16.44
C LEU A 132 5.61 24.05 -17.95
N MET A 133 4.41 23.70 -18.43
CA MET A 133 4.08 23.75 -19.87
C MET A 133 4.10 25.18 -20.42
N LYS A 134 3.85 26.20 -19.59
CA LYS A 134 3.97 27.60 -20.00
C LYS A 134 5.43 27.98 -20.25
N LYS A 135 6.37 27.59 -19.37
CA LYS A 135 7.82 27.85 -19.52
C LYS A 135 8.43 26.97 -20.62
N ARG A 136 8.12 25.68 -20.63
CA ARG A 136 8.77 24.65 -21.46
C ARG A 136 7.81 24.13 -22.51
N LYS A 137 7.88 24.72 -23.71
CA LYS A 137 6.90 24.49 -24.79
C LYS A 137 6.98 23.10 -25.42
N SER A 138 8.11 22.40 -25.25
CA SER A 138 8.31 21.06 -25.79
C SER A 138 7.73 19.96 -24.88
N LEU A 139 7.40 20.29 -23.62
CA LEU A 139 6.97 19.33 -22.60
C LEU A 139 5.46 19.29 -22.43
N PHE A 140 4.96 18.10 -22.10
CA PHE A 140 3.58 17.89 -21.67
C PHE A 140 3.50 17.48 -20.21
N TRP A 141 2.57 18.10 -19.48
CA TRP A 141 2.20 17.67 -18.15
C TRP A 141 0.84 16.96 -18.18
N THR A 142 0.72 15.88 -17.41
CA THR A 142 -0.56 15.17 -17.23
C THR A 142 -0.76 14.73 -15.78
N PRO A 143 -2.01 14.67 -15.28
CA PRO A 143 -2.29 14.10 -13.98
C PRO A 143 -2.06 12.58 -13.97
N CYS A 144 -1.71 12.06 -12.80
CA CYS A 144 -1.48 10.63 -12.57
C CYS A 144 -2.76 9.83 -12.76
N ALA A 145 -2.76 8.89 -13.72
CA ALA A 145 -3.89 8.02 -14.01
C ALA A 145 -4.34 7.20 -12.78
N ALA A 146 -3.39 6.66 -12.01
CA ALA A 146 -3.70 5.90 -10.80
C ALA A 146 -4.44 6.74 -9.76
N HIS A 147 -4.04 7.99 -9.59
CA HIS A 147 -4.72 8.91 -8.69
C HIS A 147 -6.11 9.31 -9.22
N CYS A 148 -6.27 9.52 -10.53
CA CYS A 148 -7.57 9.75 -11.14
C CYS A 148 -8.55 8.58 -10.91
N ILE A 149 -8.08 7.34 -11.04
CA ILE A 149 -8.89 6.15 -10.76
C ILE A 149 -9.29 6.09 -9.28
N ASP A 150 -8.37 6.40 -8.36
CA ASP A 150 -8.67 6.44 -6.92
C ASP A 150 -9.75 7.49 -6.59
N LEU A 151 -9.75 8.64 -7.28
CA LEU A 151 -10.81 9.66 -7.16
C LEU A 151 -12.16 9.19 -7.73
N ILE A 152 -12.17 8.37 -8.80
CA ILE A 152 -13.43 7.75 -9.28
C ILE A 152 -14.00 6.80 -8.22
N LEU A 153 -13.14 6.03 -7.55
CA LEU A 153 -13.53 5.14 -6.47
C LEU A 153 -14.03 5.91 -5.23
N GLU A 154 -13.45 7.07 -4.95
CA GLU A 154 -13.96 8.02 -3.94
C GLU A 154 -15.37 8.49 -4.29
N ASP A 155 -15.59 8.88 -5.54
CA ASP A 155 -16.89 9.33 -6.03
C ASP A 155 -17.94 8.24 -5.91
N PHE A 156 -17.60 6.98 -6.19
CA PHE A 156 -18.50 5.86 -5.93
C PHE A 156 -18.87 5.76 -4.45
N GLU A 157 -17.89 5.82 -3.54
CA GLU A 157 -18.15 5.77 -2.09
C GLU A 157 -19.02 6.94 -1.61
N LYS A 158 -18.84 8.15 -2.16
CA LYS A 158 -19.57 9.35 -1.72
C LYS A 158 -20.94 9.52 -2.38
N LYS A 159 -21.09 9.15 -3.64
CA LYS A 159 -22.26 9.45 -4.47
C LYS A 159 -23.22 8.28 -4.60
N LEU A 160 -22.77 7.05 -4.36
CA LEU A 160 -23.61 5.85 -4.42
C LEU A 160 -23.89 5.35 -3.00
N GLU A 161 -25.14 5.47 -2.54
CA GLU A 161 -25.54 5.10 -1.17
C GLU A 161 -25.18 3.64 -0.85
N VAL A 162 -25.38 2.71 -1.79
CA VAL A 162 -25.02 1.30 -1.61
C VAL A 162 -23.52 1.11 -1.35
N HIS A 163 -22.65 1.90 -2.00
CA HIS A 163 -21.20 1.85 -1.75
C HIS A 163 -20.87 2.46 -0.38
N GLN A 164 -21.41 3.65 -0.09
CA GLN A 164 -21.19 4.35 1.17
C GLN A 164 -21.51 3.46 2.38
N VAL A 165 -22.73 2.90 2.41
CA VAL A 165 -23.23 2.09 3.52
C VAL A 165 -22.45 0.78 3.63
N THR A 166 -22.18 0.13 2.51
CA THR A 166 -21.49 -1.17 2.48
C THR A 166 -20.03 -1.04 2.91
N ILE A 167 -19.31 -0.04 2.40
CA ILE A 167 -17.93 0.25 2.81
C ILE A 167 -17.89 0.59 4.30
N ALA A 168 -18.81 1.43 4.81
CA ALA A 168 -18.88 1.77 6.22
C ALA A 168 -19.11 0.53 7.12
N LYS A 169 -19.99 -0.39 6.70
CA LYS A 169 -20.22 -1.68 7.39
C LYS A 169 -18.95 -2.55 7.34
N GLY A 170 -18.33 -2.70 6.18
CA GLY A 170 -17.08 -3.46 6.00
C GLY A 170 -15.94 -2.95 6.89
N ARG A 171 -15.73 -1.62 6.92
CA ARG A 171 -14.74 -0.97 7.80
C ARG A 171 -15.02 -1.29 9.27
N LYS A 172 -16.28 -1.21 9.72
CA LYS A 172 -16.67 -1.54 11.10
C LYS A 172 -16.39 -3.00 11.44
N ILE A 173 -16.70 -3.94 10.54
CA ILE A 173 -16.38 -5.37 10.74
C ILE A 173 -14.87 -5.56 10.93
N THR A 174 -14.07 -5.02 10.02
CA THR A 174 -12.61 -5.18 10.10
C THR A 174 -12.03 -4.52 11.35
N SER A 175 -12.42 -3.27 11.66
CA SER A 175 -11.91 -2.55 12.83
C SER A 175 -12.27 -3.25 14.12
N TYR A 176 -13.49 -3.79 14.22
CA TYR A 176 -13.94 -4.53 15.39
C TYR A 176 -13.10 -5.79 15.63
N ILE A 177 -12.88 -6.60 14.59
CA ILE A 177 -12.07 -7.82 14.69
C ILE A 177 -10.64 -7.49 15.11
N TYR A 178 -10.04 -6.44 14.53
CA TYR A 178 -8.66 -6.04 14.84
C TYR A 178 -8.52 -5.25 16.14
N SER A 179 -9.62 -4.86 16.80
CA SER A 179 -9.57 -4.12 18.05
C SER A 179 -9.08 -4.94 19.26
N ARG A 180 -9.13 -6.28 19.17
CA ARG A 180 -8.79 -7.18 20.28
C ARG A 180 -8.04 -8.42 19.80
N THR A 181 -6.96 -8.77 20.52
CA THR A 181 -6.13 -9.95 20.22
C THR A 181 -6.93 -11.25 20.18
N ILE A 182 -7.95 -11.41 21.04
CA ILE A 182 -8.77 -12.63 21.05
C ILE A 182 -9.62 -12.76 19.78
N LEU A 183 -10.11 -11.64 19.23
CA LEU A 183 -10.91 -11.64 18.01
C LEU A 183 -10.04 -11.89 16.78
N ILE A 184 -8.83 -11.34 16.75
CA ILE A 184 -7.81 -11.67 15.73
C ILE A 184 -7.46 -13.16 15.80
N SER A 185 -7.26 -13.71 17.00
CA SER A 185 -6.98 -15.13 17.18
C SER A 185 -8.14 -16.00 16.70
N MET A 186 -9.37 -15.58 16.96
CA MET A 186 -10.58 -16.27 16.52
C MET A 186 -10.71 -16.22 14.99
N LEU A 187 -10.57 -15.04 14.38
CA LEU A 187 -10.52 -14.89 12.91
C LEU A 187 -9.53 -15.89 12.30
N ARG A 188 -8.27 -15.85 12.77
CA ARG A 188 -7.19 -16.72 12.28
C ARG A 188 -7.46 -18.22 12.49
N HIS A 189 -8.28 -18.59 13.46
CA HIS A 189 -8.73 -19.98 13.63
C HIS A 189 -9.68 -20.40 12.51
N PHE A 190 -10.64 -19.55 12.14
CA PHE A 190 -11.63 -19.84 11.09
C PHE A 190 -11.10 -19.60 9.66
N THR A 191 -10.08 -18.77 9.47
CA THR A 191 -9.56 -18.40 8.14
C THR A 191 -8.30 -19.16 7.73
N ASN A 192 -7.90 -20.21 8.45
CA ASN A 192 -6.62 -20.91 8.25
C ASN A 192 -5.41 -19.96 8.33
N ARG A 193 -5.35 -19.16 9.40
CA ARG A 193 -4.31 -18.14 9.68
C ARG A 193 -4.26 -16.97 8.69
N ARG A 194 -5.23 -16.83 7.78
CA ARG A 194 -5.33 -15.67 6.89
C ARG A 194 -5.87 -14.44 7.60
N ASP A 195 -5.25 -13.30 7.35
CA ASP A 195 -5.67 -11.99 7.86
C ASP A 195 -6.58 -11.28 6.83
N LEU A 196 -7.40 -10.35 7.30
CA LEU A 196 -8.20 -9.51 6.40
C LEU A 196 -7.38 -8.30 5.94
N ILE A 197 -7.65 -7.83 4.73
CA ILE A 197 -7.09 -6.57 4.24
C ILE A 197 -7.76 -5.42 4.99
N ARG A 198 -6.94 -4.58 5.61
CA ARG A 198 -7.41 -3.36 6.27
C ARG A 198 -7.38 -2.19 5.28
N PRO A 199 -8.38 -1.29 5.31
CA PRO A 199 -8.32 -0.06 4.53
C PRO A 199 -7.07 0.73 4.94
N ALA A 200 -6.28 1.16 3.96
CA ALA A 200 -5.21 2.12 4.19
C ALA A 200 -5.81 3.53 4.21
N ALA A 201 -5.26 4.42 5.05
CA ALA A 201 -5.75 5.79 5.18
C ALA A 201 -5.60 6.61 3.87
N THR A 202 -4.77 6.18 2.93
CA THR A 202 -4.29 7.00 1.82
C THR A 202 -4.78 6.59 0.43
N ARG A 203 -5.62 5.54 0.29
CA ARG A 203 -6.17 5.12 -1.03
C ARG A 203 -7.58 4.54 -0.93
N PHE A 204 -8.53 5.08 -1.70
CA PHE A 204 -9.91 4.57 -1.76
C PHE A 204 -10.00 3.15 -2.31
N ALA A 205 -9.11 2.78 -3.23
CA ALA A 205 -8.99 1.41 -3.73
C ALA A 205 -8.86 0.37 -2.61
N THR A 206 -8.19 0.72 -1.50
CA THR A 206 -8.04 -0.22 -0.37
C THR A 206 -9.36 -0.56 0.31
N ALA A 207 -10.34 0.33 0.29
CA ALA A 207 -11.67 0.05 0.85
C ALA A 207 -12.38 -1.07 0.05
N TYR A 208 -12.25 -1.05 -1.27
CA TYR A 208 -12.80 -2.09 -2.14
C TYR A 208 -12.01 -3.40 -2.06
N LEU A 209 -10.68 -3.34 -1.92
CA LEU A 209 -9.87 -4.53 -1.64
C LEU A 209 -10.26 -5.17 -0.29
N THR A 210 -10.57 -4.37 0.72
CA THR A 210 -11.14 -4.87 1.99
C THR A 210 -12.48 -5.57 1.77
N LEU A 211 -13.40 -5.00 0.98
CA LEU A 211 -14.66 -5.66 0.66
C LEU A 211 -14.44 -6.98 -0.10
N GLY A 212 -13.51 -7.01 -1.06
CA GLY A 212 -13.09 -8.24 -1.74
C GLY A 212 -12.61 -9.29 -0.76
N CYS A 213 -11.70 -8.92 0.14
CA CYS A 213 -11.17 -9.82 1.15
C CYS A 213 -12.25 -10.35 2.12
N LEU A 214 -13.21 -9.50 2.53
CA LEU A 214 -14.36 -9.92 3.31
C LEU A 214 -15.22 -10.93 2.56
N ASN A 215 -15.45 -10.70 1.26
CA ASN A 215 -16.24 -11.59 0.41
C ASN A 215 -15.56 -12.95 0.23
N ASP A 216 -14.24 -12.97 0.01
CA ASP A 216 -13.45 -14.21 -0.10
C ASP A 216 -13.50 -15.06 1.18
N HIS A 217 -13.66 -14.41 2.34
CA HIS A 217 -13.76 -15.05 3.64
C HIS A 217 -15.20 -15.09 4.19
N LYS A 218 -16.22 -14.85 3.35
CA LYS A 218 -17.63 -14.75 3.77
C LYS A 218 -18.06 -15.95 4.62
N MET A 219 -17.82 -17.17 4.13
CA MET A 219 -18.25 -18.39 4.81
C MET A 219 -17.55 -18.58 6.16
N GLN A 220 -16.26 -18.26 6.23
CA GLN A 220 -15.45 -18.35 7.44
C GLN A 220 -15.90 -17.32 8.47
N LEU A 221 -16.21 -16.10 8.03
CA LEU A 221 -16.75 -15.04 8.88
C LEU A 221 -18.13 -15.42 9.42
N MET A 222 -19.05 -15.88 8.57
CA MET A 222 -20.36 -16.35 9.02
C MET A 222 -20.21 -17.48 10.05
N THR A 223 -19.36 -18.47 9.77
CA THR A 223 -19.09 -19.58 10.69
C THR A 223 -18.50 -19.11 12.02
N MET A 224 -17.56 -18.16 11.99
CA MET A 224 -16.99 -17.56 13.19
C MET A 224 -18.08 -16.94 14.07
N PHE A 225 -18.93 -16.08 13.48
CA PHE A 225 -19.98 -15.34 14.18
C PHE A 225 -21.20 -16.19 14.57
N THR A 226 -21.32 -17.44 14.10
CA THR A 226 -22.32 -18.41 14.60
C THR A 226 -21.72 -19.50 15.47
N SER A 227 -20.40 -19.47 15.72
CA SER A 227 -19.71 -20.52 16.46
C SER A 227 -20.00 -20.48 17.96
N LYS A 228 -19.85 -21.64 18.63
CA LYS A 228 -19.85 -21.73 20.10
C LYS A 228 -18.76 -20.85 20.74
N GLN A 229 -17.62 -20.70 20.05
CA GLN A 229 -16.51 -19.85 20.49
C GLN A 229 -16.88 -18.37 20.51
N TRP A 230 -17.67 -17.91 19.53
CA TRP A 230 -18.22 -16.56 19.53
C TRP A 230 -19.29 -16.38 20.61
N SER A 231 -20.26 -17.30 20.70
CA SER A 231 -21.36 -17.17 21.68
C SER A 231 -20.89 -17.19 23.14
N SER A 232 -19.79 -17.88 23.44
CA SER A 232 -19.17 -17.88 24.78
C SER A 232 -18.26 -16.65 25.02
N CYS A 233 -17.94 -15.89 23.98
CA CYS A 233 -17.07 -14.73 24.08
C CYS A 233 -17.81 -13.53 24.70
N ARG A 234 -17.16 -12.82 25.64
CA ARG A 234 -17.71 -11.58 26.23
C ARG A 234 -18.06 -10.52 25.16
N PHE A 235 -17.31 -10.52 24.06
CA PHE A 235 -17.48 -9.57 22.96
C PHE A 235 -18.76 -9.81 22.16
N ALA A 236 -19.35 -11.00 22.21
CA ALA A 236 -20.66 -11.25 21.60
C ALA A 236 -21.84 -10.62 22.36
N ARG A 237 -21.64 -10.27 23.64
CA ARG A 237 -22.72 -9.75 24.50
C ARG A 237 -22.84 -8.24 24.47
N ILE A 238 -21.77 -7.54 24.10
CA ILE A 238 -21.77 -6.08 23.99
C ILE A 238 -22.52 -5.63 22.74
N GLU A 239 -23.11 -4.43 22.80
CA GLU A 239 -23.96 -3.89 21.73
C GLU A 239 -23.23 -3.81 20.39
N GLU A 240 -21.97 -3.35 20.40
CA GLU A 240 -21.14 -3.28 19.20
C GLU A 240 -20.94 -4.66 18.56
N GLY A 241 -20.67 -5.69 19.37
CA GLY A 241 -20.48 -7.06 18.88
C GLY A 241 -21.74 -7.65 18.27
N LYS A 242 -22.91 -7.42 18.89
CA LYS A 242 -24.22 -7.80 18.33
C LYS A 242 -24.47 -7.11 16.99
N ARG A 243 -24.13 -5.82 16.88
CA ARG A 243 -24.28 -5.05 15.64
C ARG A 243 -23.38 -5.60 14.52
N ILE A 244 -22.12 -5.92 14.81
CA ILE A 244 -21.20 -6.52 13.83
C ILE A 244 -21.68 -7.91 13.41
N GLN A 245 -22.14 -8.74 14.36
CA GLN A 245 -22.73 -10.04 14.07
C GLN A 245 -23.92 -9.90 13.11
N ASN A 246 -24.82 -8.94 13.37
CA ASN A 246 -25.96 -8.68 12.49
C ASN A 246 -25.54 -8.29 11.08
N TYR A 247 -24.47 -7.49 10.91
CA TYR A 247 -23.95 -7.17 9.58
C TYR A 247 -23.42 -8.40 8.85
N VAL A 248 -22.65 -9.26 9.55
CA VAL A 248 -22.06 -10.47 8.96
C VAL A 248 -23.13 -11.52 8.60
N LEU A 249 -24.26 -11.55 9.32
CA LEU A 249 -25.36 -12.48 9.04
C LEU A 249 -26.42 -11.91 8.09
N ASP A 250 -26.32 -10.65 7.70
CA ASP A 250 -27.23 -10.00 6.78
C ASP A 250 -26.94 -10.38 5.32
N ASN A 251 -27.86 -11.09 4.69
CA ASN A 251 -27.75 -11.46 3.27
C ASN A 251 -27.74 -10.25 2.34
N ARG A 252 -28.40 -9.14 2.71
CA ARG A 252 -28.41 -7.91 1.90
C ARG A 252 -27.03 -7.28 1.89
N PHE A 253 -26.35 -7.23 3.04
CA PHE A 253 -24.97 -6.75 3.10
C PHE A 253 -24.04 -7.50 2.12
N TRP A 254 -24.10 -8.83 2.06
CA TRP A 254 -23.26 -9.59 1.12
C TRP A 254 -23.66 -9.42 -0.35
N HIS A 255 -24.95 -9.20 -0.61
CA HIS A 255 -25.41 -8.82 -1.95
C HIS A 255 -24.82 -7.47 -2.36
N ASP A 256 -24.89 -6.47 -1.48
CA ASP A 256 -24.36 -5.13 -1.73
C ASP A 256 -22.82 -5.14 -1.88
N VAL A 257 -22.11 -5.97 -1.09
CA VAL A 257 -20.66 -6.21 -1.26
C VAL A 257 -20.36 -6.71 -2.67
N THR A 258 -21.16 -7.64 -3.19
CA THR A 258 -20.99 -8.17 -4.55
C THR A 258 -21.22 -7.08 -5.60
N ILE A 259 -22.22 -6.22 -5.42
CA ILE A 259 -22.47 -5.07 -6.30
C ILE A 259 -21.25 -4.13 -6.31
N CYS A 260 -20.78 -3.73 -5.11
CA CYS A 260 -19.66 -2.81 -4.97
C CYS A 260 -18.40 -3.34 -5.66
N ILE A 261 -18.09 -4.62 -5.46
CA ILE A 261 -16.93 -5.28 -6.09
C ILE A 261 -17.09 -5.32 -7.61
N LYS A 262 -18.26 -5.71 -8.13
CA LYS A 262 -18.48 -5.79 -9.59
C LYS A 262 -18.30 -4.45 -10.29
N VAL A 263 -18.77 -3.36 -9.67
CA VAL A 263 -18.63 -2.00 -10.20
C VAL A 263 -17.18 -1.51 -10.13
N ALA A 264 -16.48 -1.75 -9.02
CA ALA A 264 -15.12 -1.27 -8.82
C ALA A 264 -14.03 -2.14 -9.47
N TYR A 265 -14.29 -3.43 -9.71
CA TYR A 265 -13.29 -4.40 -10.15
C TYR A 265 -12.57 -4.01 -11.47
N PRO A 266 -13.26 -3.53 -12.52
CA PRO A 266 -12.58 -3.09 -13.74
C PRO A 266 -11.56 -1.97 -13.49
N LEU A 267 -11.87 -1.05 -12.56
CA LEU A 267 -10.99 0.06 -12.20
C LEU A 267 -9.80 -0.41 -11.35
N ILE A 268 -10.06 -1.30 -10.39
CA ILE A 268 -9.01 -1.86 -9.53
C ILE A 268 -8.02 -2.69 -10.33
N LYS A 269 -8.45 -3.38 -11.38
CA LYS A 269 -7.57 -4.19 -12.24
C LYS A 269 -6.56 -3.34 -13.03
N VAL A 270 -6.85 -2.05 -13.22
CA VAL A 270 -5.96 -1.11 -13.92
C VAL A 270 -4.88 -0.55 -12.98
N LEU A 271 -5.13 -0.56 -11.67
CA LEU A 271 -4.18 -0.14 -10.62
C LEU A 271 -3.17 -1.24 -10.29
#